data_AF-A0A2U3B0C7-F1
#
_entry.id   AF-A0A2U3B0C7-F1
#
_cell.length_a   1.000
_cell.length_b   1.000
_cell.length_c   1.000
_cell.angle_alpha   90.00
_cell.angle_beta   90.00
_cell.angle_gamma   90.00
#
_symmetry.space_group_name_H-M   'P 1'
#
loop_
_entity.id
_entity.type
_entity.pdbx_description
1 polymer ?
#
loop_
_entity_poly.entity_id
_entity_poly.type
_entity_poly.pdbx_seq_one_letter_code
_entity_poly.pdbx_strand_id
1 'polypeptide(L)'
;MIMKKITFSLIGIFTLITSLSFSQTYSTGVIELINDEDYLYTAQIEVTTSLVTLTLSGPDNKYLGLGFDAMTMSAGRDVVIWLNDGEFKLTDRYFGYPGQPDGQVATGIIPTLDTEQDWTIVSNTTTGGQRNVVATRLPDTGNPNDYVFSASASSIDLVWSFEASLGYVLAWHGENVGITRESFTLSAPTFTKADFTIYPNPGRTHLNINLPEYSTDARVEVLDILGKQIYTSALSSLNNRVSVSKWHSGVYLVRVTQENQVVTKRFIKQ
;
A
#
# COMPACT_ATOMS: atom_id res chain seq x y z
N MET A 1 -66.08 6.00 -42.87
CA MET A 1 -65.52 5.56 -41.57
C MET A 1 -64.40 4.57 -41.84
N ILE A 2 -63.15 5.05 -41.89
CA ILE A 2 -61.94 4.20 -41.96
C ILE A 2 -60.92 4.87 -41.03
N MET A 3 -60.76 4.33 -39.81
CA MET A 3 -59.73 4.75 -38.87
C MET A 3 -58.39 4.14 -39.30
N LYS A 4 -57.41 4.98 -39.65
CA LYS A 4 -56.01 4.56 -39.77
C LYS A 4 -55.43 4.43 -38.37
N LYS A 5 -55.03 3.21 -37.98
CA LYS A 5 -54.30 2.97 -36.73
C LYS A 5 -52.89 3.54 -36.87
N ILE A 6 -52.56 4.54 -36.05
CA ILE A 6 -51.21 5.05 -35.91
C ILE A 6 -50.56 4.21 -34.81
N THR A 7 -49.67 3.30 -35.21
CA THR A 7 -48.85 2.53 -34.28
C THR A 7 -47.73 3.43 -33.79
N PHE A 8 -47.73 3.79 -32.50
CA PHE A 8 -46.60 4.44 -31.85
C PHE A 8 -45.49 3.42 -31.60
N SER A 9 -44.39 3.52 -32.34
CA SER A 9 -43.14 2.84 -31.98
C SER A 9 -42.45 3.64 -30.88
N LEU A 10 -42.46 3.09 -29.68
CA LEU A 10 -41.67 3.58 -28.54
C LEU A 10 -40.20 3.25 -28.82
N ILE A 11 -39.48 4.20 -29.43
CA ILE A 11 -38.03 4.12 -29.63
C ILE A 11 -37.35 4.15 -28.25
N GLY A 12 -36.47 3.17 -28.04
CA GLY A 12 -35.89 2.82 -26.76
C GLY A 12 -35.23 3.98 -26.04
N ILE A 13 -35.58 4.11 -24.77
CA ILE A 13 -34.72 4.72 -23.76
C ILE A 13 -33.49 3.82 -23.68
N PHE A 14 -32.44 4.19 -24.40
CA PHE A 14 -31.11 3.65 -24.19
C PHE A 14 -30.71 4.14 -22.80
N THR A 15 -30.86 3.26 -21.80
CA THR A 15 -30.32 3.45 -20.47
C THR A 15 -28.82 3.67 -20.62
N LEU A 16 -28.40 4.93 -20.55
CA LEU A 16 -27.03 5.30 -20.28
C LEU A 16 -26.77 4.89 -18.83
N ILE A 17 -26.51 3.61 -18.59
CA ILE A 17 -25.86 3.16 -17.38
C ILE A 17 -24.44 3.72 -17.51
N THR A 18 -24.22 4.90 -16.96
CA THR A 18 -22.88 5.33 -16.61
C THR A 18 -22.37 4.27 -15.65
N SER A 19 -21.59 3.31 -16.16
CA SER A 19 -20.78 2.45 -15.31
C SER A 19 -19.84 3.39 -14.59
N LEU A 20 -20.21 3.77 -13.36
CA LEU A 20 -19.25 4.25 -12.40
C LEU A 20 -18.28 3.09 -12.23
N SER A 21 -17.17 3.13 -12.96
CA SER A 21 -16.05 2.21 -12.77
C SER A 21 -15.50 2.54 -11.40
N PHE A 22 -15.99 1.87 -10.37
CA PHE A 22 -15.27 1.81 -9.10
C PHE A 22 -13.90 1.24 -9.44
N SER A 23 -12.82 1.95 -9.09
CA SER A 23 -11.48 1.37 -9.19
C SER A 23 -11.50 0.12 -8.32
N GLN A 24 -11.43 -1.04 -8.98
CA GLN A 24 -11.40 -2.31 -8.30
C GLN A 24 -10.04 -2.39 -7.59
N THR A 25 -10.06 -2.47 -6.26
CA THR A 25 -8.85 -2.77 -5.49
C THR A 25 -8.83 -4.27 -5.23
N TYR A 26 -7.69 -4.90 -5.42
CA TYR A 26 -7.52 -6.28 -5.03
C TYR A 26 -6.20 -6.43 -4.28
N SER A 27 -6.18 -7.33 -3.30
CA SER A 27 -5.03 -7.48 -2.44
C SER A 27 -4.82 -8.94 -2.06
N THR A 28 -3.57 -9.30 -1.86
CA THR A 28 -3.17 -10.57 -1.23
C THR A 28 -3.51 -10.60 0.27
N GLY A 29 -3.84 -9.46 0.88
CA GLY A 29 -3.69 -9.31 2.32
C GLY A 29 -2.22 -9.42 2.75
N VAL A 30 -1.98 -9.48 4.06
CA VAL A 30 -0.63 -9.77 4.57
C VAL A 30 -0.34 -11.26 4.40
N ILE A 31 0.72 -11.55 3.66
CA ILE A 31 1.25 -12.88 3.39
C ILE A 31 2.38 -13.14 4.40
N GLU A 32 2.28 -14.22 5.17
CA GLU A 32 3.40 -14.72 5.97
C GLU A 32 4.29 -15.59 5.07
N LEU A 33 5.41 -15.03 4.60
CA LEU A 33 6.36 -15.76 3.75
C LEU A 33 7.17 -16.75 4.59
N ILE A 34 7.63 -16.29 5.76
CA ILE A 34 8.17 -17.13 6.83
C ILE A 34 7.84 -16.51 8.19
N ASN A 35 7.55 -17.37 9.15
CA ASN A 35 7.27 -17.03 10.54
C ASN A 35 7.74 -18.19 11.42
N ASP A 36 8.99 -18.12 11.86
CA ASP A 36 9.61 -19.10 12.74
C ASP A 36 10.18 -18.43 14.00
N GLU A 37 10.98 -19.18 14.78
CA GLU A 37 11.54 -18.66 16.04
C GLU A 37 12.56 -17.52 15.82
N ASP A 38 13.20 -17.47 14.64
CA ASP A 38 14.30 -16.57 14.33
C ASP A 38 13.87 -15.39 13.43
N TYR A 39 12.91 -15.63 12.52
CA TYR A 39 12.56 -14.71 11.45
C TYR A 39 11.06 -14.59 11.20
N LEU A 40 10.65 -13.33 10.99
CA LEU A 40 9.37 -12.98 10.39
C LEU A 40 9.64 -12.19 9.10
N TYR A 41 9.26 -12.75 7.96
CA TYR A 41 9.22 -12.03 6.68
C TYR A 41 7.80 -12.10 6.12
N THR A 42 7.20 -10.93 5.91
CA THR A 42 5.88 -10.79 5.31
C THR A 42 5.92 -9.91 4.07
N ALA A 43 4.95 -10.12 3.19
CA ALA A 43 4.69 -9.25 2.05
C ALA A 43 3.19 -8.94 1.94
N GLN A 44 2.85 -7.83 1.33
CA GLN A 44 1.49 -7.51 0.94
C GLN A 44 1.52 -6.77 -0.39
N ILE A 45 0.66 -7.19 -1.32
CA ILE A 45 0.47 -6.53 -2.60
C ILE A 45 -0.96 -5.99 -2.63
N GLU A 46 -1.10 -4.70 -2.89
CA GLU A 46 -2.38 -4.03 -3.12
C GLU A 46 -2.35 -3.42 -4.51
N VAL A 47 -3.35 -3.74 -5.32
CA VAL A 47 -3.42 -3.26 -6.70
C VAL A 47 -4.72 -2.53 -6.93
N THR A 48 -4.60 -1.36 -7.54
CA THR A 48 -5.70 -0.56 -8.07
C THR A 48 -5.54 -0.44 -9.58
N THR A 49 -6.49 0.22 -10.25
CA THR A 49 -6.38 0.48 -11.69
C THR A 49 -5.19 1.35 -12.10
N SER A 50 -4.57 2.08 -11.17
CA SER A 50 -3.50 3.03 -11.46
C SER A 50 -2.24 2.85 -10.62
N LEU A 51 -2.24 1.95 -9.64
CA LEU A 51 -1.15 1.83 -8.68
C LEU A 51 -1.07 0.43 -8.10
N VAL A 52 0.15 -0.09 -8.00
CA VAL A 52 0.53 -1.22 -7.17
C VAL A 52 1.26 -0.68 -5.95
N THR A 53 0.85 -1.09 -4.77
CA THR A 53 1.55 -0.86 -3.50
C THR A 53 2.09 -2.20 -3.02
N LEU A 54 3.41 -2.26 -2.82
CA LEU A 54 4.09 -3.38 -2.20
C LEU A 54 4.55 -2.99 -0.80
N THR A 55 4.21 -3.81 0.18
CA THR A 55 4.74 -3.75 1.53
C THR A 55 5.59 -4.98 1.78
N LEU A 56 6.86 -4.78 2.16
CA LEU A 56 7.76 -5.84 2.62
C LEU A 56 8.12 -5.57 4.08
N SER A 57 7.97 -6.59 4.93
CA SER A 57 8.40 -6.49 6.33
C SER A 57 9.26 -7.68 6.72
N GLY A 58 10.55 -7.44 6.96
CA GLY A 58 11.53 -8.50 7.30
C GLY A 58 12.64 -8.02 8.25
N PRO A 59 13.65 -8.86 8.52
CA PRO A 59 14.79 -8.49 9.36
C PRO A 59 15.50 -7.22 8.86
N ASP A 60 15.83 -6.30 9.77
CA ASP A 60 16.36 -4.97 9.43
C ASP A 60 17.86 -4.91 9.12
N ASN A 61 18.49 -6.07 8.97
CA ASN A 61 19.92 -6.28 8.74
C ASN A 61 20.22 -7.26 7.58
N LYS A 62 19.20 -7.57 6.77
CA LYS A 62 19.24 -8.51 5.65
C LYS A 62 18.51 -7.94 4.44
N TYR A 63 18.93 -8.31 3.22
CA TYR A 63 18.13 -8.01 2.04
C TYR A 63 16.79 -8.74 2.09
N LEU A 64 15.75 -8.18 1.47
CA LEU A 64 14.42 -8.81 1.32
C LEU A 64 14.07 -8.86 -0.17
N GLY A 65 13.87 -10.07 -0.71
CA GLY A 65 13.59 -10.30 -2.12
C GLY A 65 12.23 -10.95 -2.35
N LEU A 66 11.49 -10.45 -3.34
CA LEU A 66 10.19 -10.99 -3.77
C LEU A 66 10.11 -11.01 -5.30
N GLY A 67 9.88 -12.20 -5.87
CA GLY A 67 9.67 -12.40 -7.30
C GLY A 67 8.21 -12.66 -7.64
N PHE A 68 7.77 -12.17 -8.80
CA PHE A 68 6.37 -12.17 -9.22
C PHE A 68 6.11 -13.18 -10.35
N ASP A 69 4.95 -13.82 -10.31
CA ASP A 69 4.49 -14.85 -11.26
C ASP A 69 5.52 -15.96 -11.50
N ALA A 70 6.13 -16.41 -10.41
CA ALA A 70 7.21 -17.38 -10.43
C ALA A 70 7.04 -18.42 -9.32
N MET A 71 7.31 -19.68 -9.65
CA MET A 71 7.41 -20.81 -8.71
C MET A 71 8.82 -21.39 -8.63
N THR A 72 9.78 -20.73 -9.29
CA THR A 72 11.20 -21.03 -9.30
C THR A 72 11.95 -19.84 -9.91
N MET A 73 13.28 -19.82 -9.82
CA MET A 73 14.11 -18.83 -10.54
C MET A 73 14.17 -19.17 -12.04
N SER A 74 13.10 -18.88 -12.77
CA SER A 74 13.04 -18.96 -14.23
C SER A 74 13.42 -17.62 -14.86
N ALA A 75 14.24 -17.64 -15.90
CA ALA A 75 14.70 -16.46 -16.60
C ALA A 75 13.53 -15.59 -17.11
N GLY A 76 13.70 -14.27 -17.05
CA GLY A 76 12.73 -13.28 -17.52
C GLY A 76 11.59 -12.99 -16.55
N ARG A 77 11.61 -13.53 -15.32
CA ARG A 77 10.62 -13.19 -14.29
C ARG A 77 11.08 -12.00 -13.45
N ASP A 78 10.16 -11.09 -13.21
CA ASP A 78 10.29 -9.88 -12.39
C ASP A 78 10.59 -10.24 -10.91
N VAL A 79 11.54 -9.52 -10.32
CA VAL A 79 11.92 -9.62 -8.91
C VAL A 79 12.38 -8.29 -8.36
N VAL A 80 11.81 -7.91 -7.22
CA VAL A 80 12.30 -6.76 -6.43
C VAL A 80 13.17 -7.21 -5.29
N ILE A 81 14.21 -6.42 -5.01
CA ILE A 81 15.09 -6.68 -3.85
C ILE A 81 15.37 -5.40 -3.08
N TRP A 82 14.94 -5.37 -1.82
CA TRP A 82 15.33 -4.36 -0.85
C TRP A 82 16.74 -4.65 -0.34
N LEU A 83 17.65 -3.68 -0.48
CA LEU A 83 19.03 -3.83 -0.03
C LEU A 83 19.68 -2.51 0.39
N ASN A 84 20.91 -2.60 0.89
CA ASN A 84 21.78 -1.45 1.17
C ASN A 84 23.21 -1.75 0.73
N ASP A 85 23.67 -1.08 -0.31
CA ASP A 85 25.05 -1.14 -0.84
C ASP A 85 25.80 0.20 -0.67
N GLY A 86 25.38 1.01 0.31
CA GLY A 86 25.80 2.38 0.53
C GLY A 86 24.62 3.33 0.70
N GLU A 87 23.48 2.97 0.11
CA GLU A 87 22.18 3.62 0.27
C GLU A 87 21.07 2.57 0.28
N PHE A 88 20.06 2.78 1.14
CA PHE A 88 18.86 1.94 1.17
C PHE A 88 18.01 2.15 -0.07
N LYS A 89 17.70 1.07 -0.78
CA LYS A 89 16.89 1.10 -2.00
C LYS A 89 16.12 -0.19 -2.24
N LEU A 90 15.01 -0.08 -2.96
CA LEU A 90 14.32 -1.20 -3.58
C LEU A 90 14.77 -1.26 -5.03
N THR A 91 15.45 -2.33 -5.42
CA THR A 91 15.95 -2.51 -6.79
C THR A 91 15.00 -3.38 -7.60
N ASP A 92 14.70 -2.93 -8.80
CA ASP A 92 13.95 -3.65 -9.83
C ASP A 92 14.89 -4.54 -10.63
N ARG A 93 14.51 -5.79 -10.82
CA ARG A 93 15.39 -6.81 -11.39
C ARG A 93 14.56 -7.87 -12.10
N TYR A 94 15.25 -8.71 -12.87
CA TYR A 94 14.71 -9.94 -13.41
C TYR A 94 15.64 -11.13 -13.20
N PHE A 95 15.07 -12.33 -13.12
CA PHE A 95 15.86 -13.56 -13.06
C PHE A 95 16.59 -13.82 -14.38
N GLY A 96 17.85 -14.24 -14.28
CA GLY A 96 18.69 -14.56 -15.43
C GLY A 96 19.68 -13.46 -15.76
N TYR A 97 20.24 -13.52 -16.98
CA TYR A 97 21.21 -12.56 -17.51
C TYR A 97 20.73 -11.96 -18.84
N PRO A 98 21.27 -10.81 -19.28
CA PRO A 98 20.90 -10.20 -20.55
C PRO A 98 21.02 -11.16 -21.74
N GLY A 99 19.92 -11.35 -22.47
CA GLY A 99 19.84 -12.25 -23.62
C GLY A 99 19.58 -13.73 -23.29
N GLN A 100 19.41 -14.09 -22.01
CA GLN A 100 18.93 -15.41 -21.64
C GLN A 100 17.48 -15.58 -22.11
N PRO A 101 17.12 -16.66 -22.84
CA PRO A 101 15.74 -16.89 -23.22
C PRO A 101 14.83 -17.13 -22.00
N ASP A 102 13.64 -16.53 -22.05
CA ASP A 102 12.62 -16.65 -20.99
C ASP A 102 12.29 -18.10 -20.65
N GLY A 103 12.00 -18.34 -19.36
CA GLY A 103 11.61 -19.65 -18.85
C GLY A 103 12.77 -20.64 -18.63
N GLN A 104 13.98 -20.35 -19.10
CA GLN A 104 15.15 -21.17 -18.80
C GLN A 104 15.53 -21.11 -17.31
N VAL A 105 16.28 -22.10 -16.84
CA VAL A 105 16.76 -22.13 -15.45
C VAL A 105 17.72 -20.96 -15.20
N ALA A 106 17.43 -20.16 -14.18
CA ALA A 106 18.26 -19.06 -13.71
C ALA A 106 18.71 -19.22 -12.24
N THR A 107 18.47 -20.39 -11.63
CA THR A 107 18.95 -20.72 -10.28
C THR A 107 20.48 -20.58 -10.19
N GLY A 108 20.96 -19.93 -9.13
CA GLY A 108 22.39 -19.68 -8.92
C GLY A 108 22.94 -18.45 -9.65
N ILE A 109 22.11 -17.74 -10.41
CA ILE A 109 22.45 -16.48 -11.07
C ILE A 109 21.88 -15.33 -10.23
N ILE A 110 22.70 -14.32 -9.94
CA ILE A 110 22.22 -13.10 -9.28
C ILE A 110 21.22 -12.43 -10.22
N PRO A 111 19.99 -12.09 -9.76
CA PRO A 111 19.02 -11.41 -10.60
C PRO A 111 19.60 -10.12 -11.19
N THR A 112 19.46 -9.96 -12.50
CA THR A 112 20.03 -8.83 -13.23
C THR A 112 19.27 -7.57 -12.91
N LEU A 113 20.00 -6.49 -12.59
CA LEU A 113 19.41 -5.18 -12.34
C LEU A 113 18.80 -4.62 -13.62
N ASP A 114 17.56 -4.17 -13.55
CA ASP A 114 16.92 -3.49 -14.67
C ASP A 114 17.53 -2.12 -14.92
N THR A 115 17.59 -1.73 -16.20
CA THR A 115 18.05 -0.40 -16.60
C THR A 115 17.06 0.68 -16.21
N GLU A 116 15.78 0.33 -16.18
CA GLU A 116 14.67 1.13 -15.68
C GLU A 116 14.35 0.62 -14.27
N GLN A 117 14.06 1.53 -13.33
CA GLN A 117 13.72 1.17 -11.96
C GLN A 117 12.36 1.79 -11.67
N ASP A 118 11.32 0.97 -11.61
CA ASP A 118 9.94 1.47 -11.66
C ASP A 118 9.34 1.69 -10.27
N TRP A 119 9.93 1.09 -9.24
CA TRP A 119 9.47 1.23 -7.85
C TRP A 119 9.94 2.53 -7.20
N THR A 120 8.98 3.29 -6.67
CA THR A 120 9.22 4.46 -5.82
C THR A 120 8.99 4.11 -4.35
N ILE A 121 9.98 4.34 -3.49
CA ILE A 121 9.86 4.12 -2.04
C ILE A 121 8.95 5.20 -1.44
N VAL A 122 7.93 4.76 -0.70
CA VAL A 122 6.97 5.62 0.02
C VAL A 122 7.33 5.70 1.50
N SER A 123 7.68 4.58 2.13
CA SER A 123 8.08 4.52 3.53
C SER A 123 9.15 3.46 3.78
N ASN A 124 9.97 3.72 4.81
CA ASN A 124 11.00 2.81 5.30
C ASN A 124 11.18 3.05 6.79
N THR A 125 10.65 2.17 7.63
CA THR A 125 10.72 2.27 9.08
C THR A 125 11.37 1.04 9.69
N THR A 126 11.98 1.20 10.86
CA THR A 126 12.59 0.10 11.61
C THR A 126 12.15 0.16 13.05
N THR A 127 11.67 -0.97 13.59
CA THR A 127 11.32 -1.11 15.01
C THR A 127 11.66 -2.51 15.48
N GLY A 128 12.46 -2.63 16.54
CA GLY A 128 12.72 -3.92 17.20
C GLY A 128 13.44 -4.96 16.34
N GLY A 129 14.31 -4.55 15.41
CA GLY A 129 15.00 -5.47 14.49
C GLY A 129 14.19 -5.84 13.24
N GLN A 130 12.96 -5.32 13.12
CA GLN A 130 12.11 -5.48 11.94
C GLN A 130 12.15 -4.20 11.11
N ARG A 131 12.25 -4.34 9.79
CA ARG A 131 12.11 -3.26 8.82
C ARG A 131 10.82 -3.42 8.05
N ASN A 132 10.07 -2.33 7.92
CA ASN A 132 8.90 -2.22 7.06
C ASN A 132 9.17 -1.25 5.91
N VAL A 133 9.03 -1.73 4.67
CA VAL A 133 9.27 -0.96 3.44
C VAL A 133 7.98 -0.94 2.64
N VAL A 134 7.54 0.25 2.27
CA VAL A 134 6.42 0.44 1.35
C VAL A 134 6.93 1.12 0.09
N ALA A 135 6.62 0.54 -1.06
CA ALA A 135 6.96 1.08 -2.37
C ALA A 135 5.79 0.96 -3.33
N THR A 136 5.77 1.80 -4.35
CA THR A 136 4.70 1.83 -5.35
C THR A 136 5.24 1.89 -6.76
N ARG A 137 4.54 1.27 -7.70
CA ARG A 137 4.72 1.45 -9.15
C ARG A 137 3.39 1.40 -9.90
N LEU A 138 3.42 1.66 -11.20
CA LEU A 138 2.25 1.44 -12.06
C LEU A 138 1.96 -0.07 -12.22
N PRO A 139 0.70 -0.49 -12.37
CA PRO A 139 0.36 -1.90 -12.62
C PRO A 139 0.95 -2.47 -13.93
N ASP A 140 1.11 -1.61 -14.93
CA ASP A 140 1.80 -1.87 -16.18
C ASP A 140 2.77 -0.71 -16.41
N THR A 141 4.06 -0.99 -16.39
CA THR A 141 5.15 -0.02 -16.58
C THR A 141 5.52 0.13 -18.05
N GLY A 142 5.10 -0.82 -18.90
CA GLY A 142 5.57 -0.95 -20.28
C GLY A 142 6.97 -1.57 -20.41
N ASN A 143 7.65 -1.87 -19.31
CA ASN A 143 8.94 -2.56 -19.29
C ASN A 143 8.70 -4.08 -19.50
N PRO A 144 9.35 -4.72 -20.50
CA PRO A 144 9.14 -6.15 -20.77
C PRO A 144 9.66 -7.09 -19.68
N ASN A 145 10.55 -6.61 -18.79
CA ASN A 145 11.07 -7.40 -17.68
C ASN A 145 10.14 -7.39 -16.45
N ASP A 146 9.09 -6.58 -16.49
CA ASP A 146 8.17 -6.38 -15.38
C ASP A 146 6.95 -7.29 -15.46
N TYR A 147 6.50 -7.75 -14.30
CA TYR A 147 5.20 -8.37 -14.19
C TYR A 147 4.10 -7.31 -14.31
N VAL A 148 3.13 -7.58 -15.19
CA VAL A 148 1.93 -6.75 -15.35
C VAL A 148 0.83 -7.22 -14.40
N PHE A 149 0.49 -6.37 -13.43
CA PHE A 149 -0.60 -6.63 -12.50
C PHE A 149 -1.95 -6.35 -13.16
N SER A 150 -2.57 -7.39 -13.72
CA SER A 150 -3.87 -7.29 -14.38
C SER A 150 -5.03 -7.27 -13.39
N ALA A 151 -6.00 -6.37 -13.61
CA ALA A 151 -7.27 -6.32 -12.86
C ALA A 151 -8.11 -7.61 -12.93
N SER A 152 -7.82 -8.51 -13.87
CA SER A 152 -8.49 -9.81 -13.98
C SER A 152 -7.75 -10.94 -13.25
N ALA A 153 -6.59 -10.69 -12.65
CA ALA A 153 -5.82 -11.72 -11.96
C ALA A 153 -6.55 -12.18 -10.68
N SER A 154 -6.74 -13.49 -10.53
CA SER A 154 -7.35 -14.09 -9.34
C SER A 154 -6.32 -14.54 -8.30
N SER A 155 -5.07 -14.71 -8.70
CA SER A 155 -3.97 -15.17 -7.86
C SER A 155 -2.63 -14.74 -8.42
N ILE A 156 -1.59 -14.82 -7.61
CA ILE A 156 -0.20 -14.59 -8.01
C ILE A 156 0.70 -15.66 -7.39
N ASP A 157 1.64 -16.15 -8.20
CA ASP A 157 2.72 -17.03 -7.73
C ASP A 157 3.89 -16.17 -7.29
N LEU A 158 4.41 -16.43 -6.10
CA LEU A 158 5.50 -15.66 -5.51
C LEU A 158 6.65 -16.59 -5.15
N VAL A 159 7.85 -16.15 -5.47
CA VAL A 159 9.08 -16.67 -4.84
C VAL A 159 9.61 -15.59 -3.92
N TRP A 160 10.24 -15.98 -2.83
CA TRP A 160 10.84 -15.02 -1.90
C TRP A 160 12.17 -15.53 -1.42
N SER A 161 13.06 -14.61 -1.06
CA SER A 161 14.31 -14.93 -0.36
C SER A 161 14.76 -13.77 0.51
N PHE A 162 15.59 -14.06 1.49
CA PHE A 162 16.28 -13.03 2.26
C PHE A 162 17.69 -13.52 2.62
N GLU A 163 18.56 -12.60 3.01
CA GLU A 163 19.97 -12.92 3.18
C GLU A 163 20.23 -13.99 4.25
N ALA A 164 21.08 -14.97 3.94
CA ALA A 164 21.53 -15.97 4.90
C ALA A 164 22.33 -15.36 6.06
N SER A 165 23.23 -14.43 5.74
CA SER A 165 24.13 -13.76 6.69
C SER A 165 23.69 -12.33 6.98
N LEU A 166 24.52 -11.54 7.66
CA LEU A 166 24.30 -10.11 7.91
C LEU A 166 25.06 -9.30 6.84
N GLY A 167 24.44 -8.31 6.19
CA GLY A 167 25.19 -7.35 5.36
C GLY A 167 24.58 -6.84 4.04
N TYR A 168 23.34 -7.19 3.72
CA TYR A 168 22.65 -6.86 2.47
C TYR A 168 23.31 -7.38 1.18
N VAL A 169 24.06 -8.48 1.27
CA VAL A 169 24.81 -9.01 0.12
C VAL A 169 23.94 -9.94 -0.72
N LEU A 170 23.85 -9.65 -2.02
CA LEU A 170 23.20 -10.56 -2.99
C LEU A 170 24.11 -11.75 -3.26
N ALA A 171 23.86 -12.82 -2.52
CA ALA A 171 24.59 -14.08 -2.59
C ALA A 171 23.65 -15.25 -2.31
N TRP A 172 24.22 -16.45 -2.21
CA TRP A 172 23.51 -17.65 -1.83
C TRP A 172 22.75 -17.46 -0.50
N HIS A 173 21.42 -17.62 -0.52
CA HIS A 173 20.53 -17.45 0.63
C HIS A 173 20.32 -18.73 1.46
N GLY A 174 20.87 -19.88 1.06
CA GLY A 174 20.67 -21.13 1.79
C GLY A 174 19.19 -21.50 1.86
N GLU A 175 18.69 -21.75 3.07
CA GLU A 175 17.29 -22.14 3.33
C GLU A 175 16.34 -20.94 3.47
N ASN A 176 16.85 -19.70 3.43
CA ASN A 176 16.07 -18.46 3.54
C ASN A 176 15.37 -18.12 2.22
N VAL A 177 14.59 -19.07 1.70
CA VAL A 177 13.92 -19.01 0.41
C VAL A 177 12.61 -19.79 0.49
N GLY A 178 11.63 -19.40 -0.32
CA GLY A 178 10.39 -20.16 -0.43
C GLY A 178 9.55 -19.77 -1.64
N ILE A 179 8.44 -20.50 -1.78
CA ILE A 179 7.42 -20.27 -2.80
C ILE A 179 6.05 -20.22 -2.15
N THR A 180 5.16 -19.40 -2.68
CA THR A 180 3.75 -19.40 -2.28
C THR A 180 2.85 -19.01 -3.45
N ARG A 181 1.59 -19.41 -3.40
CA ARG A 181 0.54 -18.95 -4.34
C ARG A 181 -0.52 -18.25 -3.53
N GLU A 182 -0.70 -16.97 -3.80
CA GLU A 182 -1.62 -16.12 -3.06
C GLU A 182 -2.85 -15.81 -3.90
N SER A 183 -4.02 -15.91 -3.30
CA SER A 183 -5.26 -15.49 -3.95
C SER A 183 -5.44 -14.00 -3.76
N PHE A 184 -5.83 -13.30 -4.82
CA PHE A 184 -6.28 -11.93 -4.68
C PHE A 184 -7.69 -11.92 -4.13
N THR A 185 -7.85 -11.23 -3.01
CA THR A 185 -9.17 -10.91 -2.47
C THR A 185 -9.62 -9.59 -3.05
N LEU A 186 -10.85 -9.56 -3.57
CA LEU A 186 -11.47 -8.34 -4.01
C LEU A 186 -11.81 -7.51 -2.77
N SER A 187 -11.10 -6.40 -2.60
CA SER A 187 -11.39 -5.41 -1.58
C SER A 187 -12.10 -4.26 -2.29
N ALA A 188 -13.35 -3.97 -1.94
CA ALA A 188 -13.76 -2.57 -2.09
C ALA A 188 -12.76 -1.77 -1.24
N PRO A 189 -12.12 -0.69 -1.74
CA PRO A 189 -11.10 0.04 -0.99
C PRO A 189 -11.63 0.25 0.42
N THR A 190 -11.14 -0.57 1.34
CA THR A 190 -11.66 -0.59 2.69
C THR A 190 -10.87 0.52 3.29
N PHE A 191 -11.39 1.74 3.17
CA PHE A 191 -10.99 2.81 4.05
C PHE A 191 -11.17 2.23 5.45
N THR A 192 -10.08 1.82 6.07
CA THR A 192 -10.03 1.70 7.52
C THR A 192 -10.47 3.07 7.97
N LYS A 193 -11.73 3.15 8.41
CA LYS A 193 -12.37 4.30 9.04
C LYS A 193 -11.28 5.15 9.66
N ALA A 194 -11.16 6.42 9.28
CA ALA A 194 -10.17 7.35 9.84
C ALA A 194 -10.37 7.51 11.36
N ASP A 195 -10.07 6.45 12.12
CA ASP A 195 -10.22 6.38 13.56
C ASP A 195 -8.93 6.94 14.12
N PHE A 196 -8.85 8.27 14.12
CA PHE A 196 -7.75 8.99 14.72
C PHE A 196 -7.86 8.95 16.23
N THR A 197 -6.75 8.92 16.96
CA THR A 197 -6.79 9.06 18.43
C THR A 197 -6.46 10.49 18.85
N ILE A 198 -6.93 10.90 20.02
CA ILE A 198 -6.64 12.22 20.60
C ILE A 198 -6.10 12.08 22.02
N TYR A 199 -5.05 12.84 22.33
CA TYR A 199 -4.47 12.84 23.67
C TYR A 199 -3.67 14.12 23.98
N PRO A 200 -3.49 14.47 25.25
CA PRO A 200 -4.25 13.93 26.39
C PRO A 200 -5.72 14.37 26.32
N ASN A 201 -6.62 13.60 26.92
CA ASN A 201 -8.02 13.95 27.05
C ASN A 201 -8.54 13.46 28.42
N PRO A 202 -8.73 14.32 29.43
CA PRO A 202 -8.68 15.79 29.37
C PRO A 202 -7.29 16.38 29.10
N GLY A 203 -7.22 17.55 28.46
CA GLY A 203 -5.97 18.26 28.14
C GLY A 203 -5.96 19.72 28.59
N ARG A 204 -4.76 20.29 28.80
CA ARG A 204 -4.58 21.65 29.37
C ARG A 204 -3.95 22.66 28.42
N THR A 205 -2.89 22.28 27.72
CA THR A 205 -2.07 23.22 26.91
C THR A 205 -2.00 22.82 25.45
N HIS A 206 -2.09 21.52 25.15
CA HIS A 206 -2.02 21.00 23.79
C HIS A 206 -2.96 19.81 23.62
N LEU A 207 -3.38 19.59 22.37
CA LEU A 207 -4.13 18.44 21.88
C LEU A 207 -3.30 17.82 20.75
N ASN A 208 -2.92 16.56 20.90
CA ASN A 208 -2.30 15.78 19.84
C ASN A 208 -3.37 14.94 19.14
N ILE A 209 -3.26 14.85 17.82
CA ILE A 209 -4.12 14.05 16.97
C ILE A 209 -3.22 13.01 16.30
N ASN A 210 -3.46 11.73 16.55
CA ASN A 210 -2.69 10.69 15.89
C ASN A 210 -3.57 10.04 14.81
N LEU A 211 -3.12 10.19 13.57
CA LEU A 211 -3.76 9.59 12.40
C LEU A 211 -3.12 8.22 12.13
N PRO A 212 -3.84 7.26 11.52
CA PRO A 212 -3.23 6.06 10.95
C PRO A 212 -2.14 6.44 9.93
N GLU A 213 -1.13 5.57 9.76
CA GLU A 213 -0.14 5.71 8.69
C GLU A 213 -0.86 5.83 7.33
N TYR A 214 -0.27 6.60 6.40
CA TYR A 214 -0.80 6.86 5.05
C TYR A 214 -1.94 7.89 4.93
N SER A 215 -2.17 8.74 5.93
CA SER A 215 -3.15 9.83 5.82
C SER A 215 -2.64 11.05 5.04
N THR A 216 -2.84 11.06 3.72
CA THR A 216 -2.71 12.26 2.89
C THR A 216 -3.99 13.11 2.97
N ASP A 217 -3.85 14.43 2.90
CA ASP A 217 -4.95 15.42 2.81
C ASP A 217 -6.02 15.42 3.91
N ALA A 218 -5.67 15.03 5.14
CA ALA A 218 -6.57 15.15 6.30
C ALA A 218 -6.67 16.61 6.78
N ARG A 219 -7.87 17.03 7.20
CA ARG A 219 -8.14 18.35 7.79
C ARG A 219 -8.77 18.20 9.17
N VAL A 220 -8.23 18.90 10.15
CA VAL A 220 -8.86 19.05 11.47
C VAL A 220 -9.70 20.31 11.54
N GLU A 221 -10.80 20.20 12.27
CA GLU A 221 -11.62 21.30 12.75
C GLU A 221 -11.97 21.06 14.22
N VAL A 222 -11.94 22.11 15.04
CA VAL A 222 -12.40 22.04 16.42
C VAL A 222 -13.54 23.02 16.64
N LEU A 223 -14.64 22.49 17.18
CA LEU A 223 -15.90 23.19 17.42
C LEU A 223 -16.15 23.31 18.92
N ASP A 224 -16.78 24.39 19.37
CA ASP A 224 -17.38 24.45 20.70
C ASP A 224 -18.71 23.66 20.77
N ILE A 225 -19.31 23.58 21.96
CA ILE A 225 -20.59 22.86 22.17
C ILE A 225 -21.77 23.42 21.38
N LEU A 226 -21.68 24.66 20.89
CA LEU A 226 -22.71 25.32 20.07
C LEU A 226 -22.45 25.11 18.57
N GLY A 227 -21.39 24.38 18.22
CA GLY A 227 -21.01 24.12 16.82
C GLY A 227 -20.25 25.27 16.16
N LYS A 228 -19.75 26.25 16.92
CA LYS A 228 -18.92 27.32 16.37
C LYS A 228 -17.50 26.81 16.15
N GLN A 229 -16.95 27.02 14.95
CA GLN A 229 -15.56 26.71 14.63
C GLN A 229 -14.60 27.61 15.41
N ILE A 230 -13.72 26.99 16.21
CA ILE A 230 -12.69 27.64 17.02
C ILE A 230 -11.29 27.45 16.41
N TYR A 231 -11.07 26.37 15.67
CA TYR A 231 -9.79 26.06 15.03
C TYR A 231 -9.97 25.22 13.77
N THR A 232 -9.07 25.39 12.79
CA THR A 232 -8.96 24.49 11.64
C THR A 232 -7.53 24.48 11.10
N SER A 233 -7.06 23.34 10.61
CA SER A 233 -5.76 23.18 9.95
C SER A 233 -5.74 21.94 9.06
N ALA A 234 -4.87 21.94 8.05
CA ALA A 234 -4.42 20.69 7.44
C ALA A 234 -3.59 19.89 8.45
N LEU A 235 -3.72 18.57 8.41
CA LEU A 235 -2.93 17.60 9.18
C LEU A 235 -1.91 16.94 8.24
N SER A 236 -0.81 16.46 8.81
CA SER A 236 0.24 15.73 8.08
C SER A 236 0.87 14.68 8.98
N SER A 237 1.59 13.71 8.43
CA SER A 237 2.33 12.72 9.24
C SER A 237 3.34 13.34 10.23
N LEU A 238 3.75 14.59 10.01
CA LEU A 238 4.79 15.28 10.79
C LEU A 238 4.25 16.33 11.78
N ASN A 239 3.03 16.83 11.59
CA ASN A 239 2.52 17.96 12.39
C ASN A 239 1.03 17.84 12.73
N ASN A 240 0.75 17.26 13.90
CA ASN A 240 -0.62 17.03 14.39
C ASN A 240 -0.87 17.56 15.82
N ARG A 241 -0.15 18.62 16.22
CA ARG A 241 -0.28 19.21 17.56
C ARG A 241 -0.97 20.56 17.51
N VAL A 242 -2.10 20.67 18.21
CA VAL A 242 -2.88 21.90 18.33
C VAL A 242 -2.63 22.52 19.70
N SER A 243 -2.29 23.81 19.75
CA SER A 243 -2.23 24.55 21.02
C SER A 243 -3.64 24.89 21.49
N VAL A 244 -3.98 24.50 22.72
CA VAL A 244 -5.29 24.75 23.34
C VAL A 244 -5.20 25.67 24.55
N SER A 245 -4.01 26.19 24.87
CA SER A 245 -3.76 26.99 26.09
C SER A 245 -4.66 28.22 26.22
N LYS A 246 -5.13 28.79 25.11
CA LYS A 246 -6.00 29.97 25.06
C LYS A 246 -7.49 29.65 25.08
N TRP A 247 -7.87 28.37 25.07
CA TRP A 247 -9.27 27.94 25.06
C TRP A 247 -9.82 27.87 26.48
N HIS A 248 -11.06 28.28 26.66
CA HIS A 248 -11.77 28.16 27.94
C HIS A 248 -11.96 26.68 28.30
N SER A 249 -11.96 26.38 29.60
CA SER A 249 -12.29 25.05 30.11
C SER A 249 -13.70 24.65 29.68
N GLY A 250 -13.88 23.42 29.21
CA GLY A 250 -15.13 22.98 28.62
C GLY A 250 -14.98 21.80 27.66
N VAL A 251 -16.08 21.45 26.99
CA VAL A 251 -16.13 20.35 26.02
C VAL A 251 -16.02 20.92 24.61
N TYR A 252 -15.25 20.24 23.77
CA TYR A 252 -15.06 20.57 22.36
C TYR A 252 -15.27 19.31 21.50
N LEU A 253 -15.64 19.52 20.24
CA LEU A 253 -15.72 18.48 19.23
C LEU A 253 -14.56 18.61 18.25
N VAL A 254 -13.71 17.60 18.20
CA VAL A 254 -12.60 17.50 17.25
C VAL A 254 -13.09 16.69 16.06
N ARG A 255 -13.25 17.36 14.92
CA ARG A 255 -13.70 16.78 13.66
C ARG A 255 -12.49 16.63 12.73
N VAL A 256 -12.20 15.42 12.30
CA VAL A 256 -11.23 15.16 11.23
C VAL A 256 -12.00 14.77 9.98
N THR A 257 -11.71 15.48 8.89
CA THR A 257 -12.24 15.18 7.56
C THR A 257 -11.09 14.71 6.70
N GLN A 258 -11.26 13.56 6.05
CA GLN A 258 -10.33 13.06 5.06
C GLN A 258 -11.15 12.53 3.89
N GLU A 259 -10.86 13.04 2.70
CA GLU A 259 -11.69 12.82 1.50
C GLU A 259 -13.18 13.13 1.79
N ASN A 260 -14.04 12.10 1.83
CA ASN A 260 -15.48 12.20 2.12
C ASN A 260 -15.86 11.65 3.50
N GLN A 261 -14.89 11.27 4.34
CA GLN A 261 -15.16 10.74 5.67
C GLN A 261 -14.99 11.81 6.74
N VAL A 262 -15.92 11.83 7.68
CA VAL A 262 -15.92 12.74 8.82
C VAL A 262 -15.99 11.93 10.11
N VAL A 263 -14.94 12.01 10.92
CA VAL A 263 -14.91 11.39 12.25
C VAL A 263 -14.84 12.49 13.30
N THR A 264 -15.67 12.39 14.34
CA THR A 264 -15.74 13.38 15.42
C THR A 264 -15.45 12.73 16.77
N LYS A 265 -14.52 13.32 17.54
CA LYS A 265 -14.19 12.90 18.91
C LYS A 265 -14.38 14.05 19.91
N ARG A 266 -14.82 13.70 21.11
CA ARG A 266 -15.02 14.66 22.22
C ARG A 266 -13.69 14.93 22.93
N PHE A 267 -13.30 16.20 23.04
CA PHE A 267 -12.15 16.65 23.84
C PHE A 267 -12.61 17.47 25.04
N ILE A 268 -11.98 17.26 26.20
CA ILE A 268 -12.24 18.01 27.44
C ILE A 268 -11.04 18.90 27.73
N LYS A 269 -11.24 20.22 27.65
CA LYS A 269 -10.25 21.24 28.04
C LYS A 269 -10.38 21.55 29.54
N GLN A 270 -9.27 21.47 30.25
CA GLN A 270 -9.14 21.91 31.65
C GLN A 270 -8.34 23.20 31.76
#